data_AF-A0A976QIE9-F1
#
_entry.id   AF-A0A976QIE9-F1
#
_cell.length_a   1.000
_cell.length_b   1.000
_cell.length_c   1.000
_cell.angle_alpha   90.00
_cell.angle_beta   90.00
_cell.angle_gamma   90.00
#
_symmetry.space_group_name_H-M   'P 1'
#
loop_
_entity.id
_entity.type
_entity.pdbx_description
1 polymer ?
#
loop_
_entity_poly.entity_id
_entity_poly.type
_entity_poly.pdbx_seq_one_letter_code
_entity_poly.pdbx_strand_id
1 'polypeptide(L)'
;MVDCLPGNKAYNYSRKEKERNNETDSDSNMYNSIGIPLALTGCKNGAKQKAELERLRAELQNLKATLQKTETERDELKDKIDIVAQASERLQNQVNDLTNTRDQLKEQFSIVVDSREQLNKQLSEVTGSRDQLRKRIAELTTSSEQLQSQIDELTKSRNAIAAEVRQAQERNDELAIQLAAEMKKVSQLQNQLTVTNKDEQSEETRTVEVVGYPSIHSFDTSRSQIKAGQSSTLTWWVSNADEIRIEPGIGTVSSLGSKTVGPSTTTTYTIIATNKAGESRETRRIEVN
;
A
#
# COMPACT_ATOMS: atom_id res chain seq x y z
N MET A 1 54.53 16.96 6.54
CA MET A 1 54.95 17.49 5.22
C MET A 1 54.42 18.92 5.18
N VAL A 2 55.12 19.95 5.68
CA VAL A 2 56.37 20.58 5.19
C VAL A 2 56.26 21.04 3.74
N ASP A 3 56.30 22.38 3.60
CA ASP A 3 56.72 23.24 2.48
C ASP A 3 55.79 23.36 1.25
N CYS A 4 55.52 24.53 0.65
CA CYS A 4 56.19 25.84 0.64
C CYS A 4 55.21 26.96 0.17
N LEU A 5 55.35 28.18 0.71
CA LEU A 5 55.04 29.48 0.05
C LEU A 5 56.26 29.88 -0.84
N PRO A 6 56.27 30.93 -1.72
CA PRO A 6 55.51 32.19 -1.64
C PRO A 6 55.14 32.92 -2.99
N GLY A 7 54.41 34.05 -2.88
CA GLY A 7 54.27 35.05 -3.96
C GLY A 7 53.13 36.05 -3.72
N ASN A 8 53.27 37.12 -2.93
CA ASN A 8 53.76 38.48 -3.31
C ASN A 8 52.82 39.16 -4.35
N LYS A 9 52.17 40.32 -4.16
CA LYS A 9 52.55 41.58 -3.49
C LYS A 9 51.30 42.37 -3.10
N ALA A 10 51.26 42.89 -1.88
CA ALA A 10 50.38 44.00 -1.52
C ALA A 10 51.06 45.31 -1.99
N TYR A 11 50.44 46.03 -2.93
CA TYR A 11 50.84 47.40 -3.25
C TYR A 11 50.11 48.35 -2.29
N ASN A 12 50.77 48.65 -1.17
CA ASN A 12 50.53 49.87 -0.41
C ASN A 12 51.21 51.03 -1.16
N TYR A 13 50.43 51.97 -1.72
CA TYR A 13 50.94 53.29 -2.06
C TYR A 13 50.56 54.28 -0.96
N SER A 14 51.53 54.49 -0.07
CA SER A 14 51.56 55.58 0.90
C SER A 14 51.55 56.93 0.19
N ARG A 15 50.52 57.72 0.49
CA ARG A 15 50.42 59.15 0.20
C ARG A 15 51.47 59.92 1.02
N LYS A 16 52.54 60.42 0.39
CA LYS A 16 53.39 61.51 0.92
C LYS A 16 54.06 62.29 -0.21
N GLU A 17 53.65 63.56 -0.33
CA GLU A 17 54.41 64.75 -0.78
C GLU A 17 53.36 65.87 -0.87
N LYS A 18 53.07 66.61 0.21
CA LYS A 18 53.86 67.64 0.91
C LYS A 18 54.33 68.75 -0.03
N GLU A 19 53.41 69.72 -0.17
CA GLU A 19 53.60 71.17 -0.36
C GLU A 19 55.06 71.65 -0.32
N ARG A 20 55.46 72.40 -1.35
CA ARG A 20 56.59 73.32 -1.27
C ARG A 20 56.21 74.67 -1.86
N ASN A 21 55.65 75.48 -0.96
CA ASN A 21 55.82 76.92 -0.73
C ASN A 21 56.27 77.82 -1.88
N ASN A 22 55.45 78.86 -2.07
CA ASN A 22 55.85 80.24 -2.36
C ASN A 22 57.19 80.62 -1.72
N GLU A 23 58.08 81.19 -2.53
CA GLU A 23 59.07 82.16 -2.06
C GLU A 23 59.11 83.31 -3.07
N THR A 24 58.42 84.40 -2.72
CA THR A 24 58.71 85.74 -3.19
C THR A 24 59.91 86.25 -2.42
N ASP A 25 60.99 86.62 -3.10
CA ASP A 25 61.79 87.73 -2.60
C ASP A 25 62.47 88.52 -3.72
N SER A 26 62.47 89.81 -3.46
CA SER A 26 62.98 90.89 -4.31
C SER A 26 64.50 90.97 -4.17
N ASP A 27 65.22 91.32 -5.24
CA ASP A 27 66.46 92.07 -5.06
C ASP A 27 66.77 93.02 -6.24
N SER A 28 66.63 94.30 -5.90
CA SER A 28 67.40 95.49 -6.26
C SER A 28 68.14 95.60 -7.61
N ASN A 29 67.60 96.52 -8.41
CA ASN A 29 68.23 97.49 -9.30
C ASN A 29 69.71 97.88 -9.03
N MET A 30 70.58 97.75 -10.03
CA MET A 30 71.51 98.79 -10.52
C MET A 30 72.48 98.18 -11.53
N TYR A 31 72.43 98.59 -12.81
CA TYR A 31 73.64 99.02 -13.52
C TYR A 31 73.25 99.96 -14.66
N ASN A 32 73.73 101.18 -14.48
CA ASN A 32 73.52 102.35 -15.30
C ASN A 32 74.39 102.28 -16.57
N SER A 33 73.87 102.94 -17.60
CA SER A 33 74.43 103.17 -18.92
C SER A 33 75.88 103.69 -18.91
N ILE A 34 76.77 103.04 -19.66
CA ILE A 34 77.92 103.68 -20.32
C ILE A 34 78.02 103.11 -21.74
N GLY A 35 77.75 103.94 -22.73
CA GLY A 35 77.96 103.63 -24.13
C GLY A 35 79.42 103.83 -24.55
N ILE A 36 79.98 102.88 -25.29
CA ILE A 36 81.16 103.06 -26.16
C ILE A 36 80.84 102.42 -27.53
N PRO A 37 81.21 103.04 -28.67
CA PRO A 37 80.72 102.66 -30.00
C PRO A 37 81.37 101.40 -30.58
N LEU A 38 80.60 100.73 -31.44
CA LEU A 38 80.79 99.41 -32.06
C LEU A 38 82.08 99.19 -32.88
N ALA A 39 82.62 97.97 -32.79
CA ALA A 39 83.33 97.30 -33.90
C ALA A 39 82.63 95.98 -34.27
N LEU A 40 82.22 95.90 -35.54
CA LEU A 40 81.15 95.06 -36.12
C LEU A 40 81.57 93.66 -36.60
N THR A 41 82.09 92.79 -35.72
CA THR A 41 82.22 91.35 -36.02
C THR A 41 81.67 90.40 -34.96
N GLY A 42 81.38 90.87 -33.73
CA GLY A 42 80.73 90.08 -32.67
C GLY A 42 79.18 90.03 -32.75
N CYS A 43 78.54 90.98 -33.44
CA CYS A 43 77.07 91.08 -33.49
C CYS A 43 76.39 89.94 -34.28
N LYS A 44 77.07 89.35 -35.27
CA LYS A 44 76.51 88.22 -36.05
C LYS A 44 76.41 86.93 -35.22
N ASN A 45 77.34 86.70 -34.28
CA ASN A 45 77.31 85.54 -33.40
C ASN A 45 76.32 85.73 -32.24
N GLY A 46 76.27 86.92 -31.64
CA GLY A 46 75.29 87.24 -30.58
C GLY A 46 73.83 87.24 -31.07
N ALA A 47 73.56 87.68 -32.31
CA ALA A 47 72.23 87.62 -32.90
C ALA A 47 71.76 86.19 -33.19
N LYS A 48 72.66 85.30 -33.65
CA LYS A 48 72.37 83.86 -33.85
C LYS A 48 72.09 83.14 -32.52
N GLN A 49 72.92 83.38 -31.50
CA GLN A 49 72.73 82.81 -30.16
C GLN A 49 71.43 83.29 -29.51
N LYS A 50 71.05 84.57 -29.69
CA LYS A 50 69.77 85.10 -29.21
C LYS A 50 68.57 84.45 -29.92
N ALA A 51 68.64 84.26 -31.24
CA ALA A 51 67.57 83.58 -31.98
C ALA A 51 67.40 82.11 -31.56
N GLU A 52 68.51 81.43 -31.26
CA GLU A 52 68.51 80.05 -30.76
C GLU A 52 67.96 79.95 -29.33
N LEU A 53 68.28 80.90 -28.44
CA LEU A 53 67.72 80.99 -27.10
C LEU A 53 66.21 81.23 -27.11
N GLU A 54 65.72 82.14 -27.98
CA GLU A 54 64.28 82.37 -28.13
C GLU A 54 63.56 81.15 -28.72
N ARG A 55 64.21 80.42 -29.64
CA ARG A 55 63.69 79.15 -30.14
C ARG A 55 63.59 78.09 -29.03
N LEU A 56 64.64 77.91 -28.23
CA LEU A 56 64.65 76.98 -27.09
C LEU A 56 63.59 77.33 -26.04
N ARG A 57 63.33 78.63 -25.80
CA ARG A 57 62.24 79.09 -24.92
C ARG A 57 60.87 78.72 -25.48
N ALA A 58 60.65 78.90 -26.78
CA ALA A 58 59.40 78.52 -27.43
C ALA A 58 59.19 76.99 -27.39
N GLU A 59 60.25 76.21 -27.62
CA GLU A 59 60.22 74.75 -27.50
C GLU A 59 59.91 74.31 -26.05
N LEU A 60 60.51 74.94 -25.03
CA LEU A 60 60.22 74.67 -23.62
C LEU A 60 58.78 74.98 -23.24
N GLN A 61 58.21 76.10 -23.70
CA GLN A 61 56.81 76.45 -23.45
C GLN A 61 55.86 75.46 -24.13
N ASN A 62 56.15 75.06 -25.36
CA ASN A 62 55.36 74.06 -26.07
C ASN A 62 55.43 72.68 -25.38
N LEU A 63 56.62 72.29 -24.92
CA LEU A 63 56.83 71.05 -24.17
C LEU A 63 56.06 71.07 -22.84
N LYS A 64 56.07 72.21 -22.13
CA LYS A 64 55.30 72.39 -20.89
C LYS A 64 53.79 72.29 -21.12
N ALA A 65 53.27 72.89 -22.19
CA ALA A 65 51.86 72.78 -22.55
C ALA A 65 51.47 71.34 -22.92
N THR A 66 52.34 70.64 -23.65
CA THR A 66 52.13 69.23 -23.99
C THR A 66 52.15 68.35 -22.74
N LEU A 67 53.10 68.56 -21.82
CA LEU A 67 53.18 67.84 -20.56
C LEU A 67 51.88 68.03 -19.74
N GLN A 68 51.42 69.26 -19.59
CA GLN A 68 50.19 69.56 -18.86
C GLN A 68 48.98 68.85 -19.50
N LYS A 69 48.87 68.85 -20.83
CA LYS A 69 47.81 68.12 -21.54
C LYS A 69 47.89 66.60 -21.25
N THR A 70 49.07 66.01 -21.36
CA THR A 70 49.27 64.58 -21.06
C THR A 70 48.97 64.24 -19.60
N GLU A 71 49.26 65.15 -18.66
CA GLU A 71 48.89 64.99 -17.25
C GLU A 71 47.37 64.98 -17.06
N THR A 72 46.64 65.87 -17.75
CA THR A 72 45.17 65.86 -17.69
C THR A 72 44.56 64.59 -18.29
N GLU A 73 45.08 64.12 -19.43
CA GLU A 73 44.63 62.86 -20.05
C GLU A 73 44.93 61.64 -19.16
N ARG A 74 46.09 61.63 -18.49
CA ARG A 74 46.46 60.58 -17.53
C ARG A 74 45.49 60.53 -16.36
N ASP A 75 45.11 61.69 -15.82
CA ASP A 75 44.21 61.76 -14.66
C ASP A 75 42.79 61.30 -15.05
N GLU A 76 42.30 61.69 -16.25
CA GLU A 76 41.02 61.18 -16.79
C GLU A 76 41.04 59.65 -17.01
N LEU A 77 42.15 59.12 -17.54
CA LEU A 77 42.32 57.67 -17.72
C LEU A 77 42.35 56.94 -16.37
N LYS A 78 42.96 57.54 -15.35
CA LYS A 78 42.97 56.98 -13.99
C LYS A 78 41.55 56.87 -13.43
N ASP A 79 40.73 57.90 -13.58
CA ASP A 79 39.33 57.87 -13.15
C ASP A 79 38.53 56.78 -13.88
N LYS A 80 38.74 56.63 -15.20
CA LYS A 80 38.13 55.55 -16.00
C LYS A 80 38.57 54.17 -15.52
N ILE A 81 39.85 54.00 -15.18
CA ILE A 81 40.38 52.73 -14.63
C ILE A 81 39.72 52.42 -13.28
N ASP A 82 39.56 53.41 -12.40
CA ASP A 82 38.92 53.22 -11.10
C ASP A 82 37.44 52.80 -11.23
N ILE A 83 36.71 53.40 -12.18
CA ILE A 83 35.32 53.01 -12.50
C ILE A 83 35.27 51.56 -13.01
N VAL A 84 36.16 51.18 -13.92
CA VAL A 84 36.21 49.82 -14.46
C VAL A 84 36.58 48.80 -13.37
N ALA A 85 37.50 49.16 -12.48
CA ALA A 85 37.86 48.31 -11.33
C ALA A 85 36.66 48.06 -10.42
N GLN A 86 35.90 49.12 -10.07
CA GLN A 86 34.67 48.98 -9.28
C GLN A 86 33.60 48.15 -9.99
N ALA A 87 33.44 48.32 -11.30
CA ALA A 87 32.51 47.52 -12.10
C ALA A 87 32.91 46.04 -12.12
N SER A 88 34.21 45.76 -12.26
CA SER A 88 34.76 44.40 -12.21
C SER A 88 34.50 43.73 -10.85
N GLU A 89 34.68 44.45 -9.74
CA GLU A 89 34.39 43.95 -8.39
C GLU A 89 32.91 43.63 -8.21
N ARG A 90 32.01 44.51 -8.67
CA ARG A 90 30.55 44.25 -8.64
C ARG A 90 30.17 43.02 -9.44
N LEU A 91 30.72 42.86 -10.64
CA LEU A 91 30.46 41.69 -11.48
C LEU A 91 30.98 40.41 -10.82
N GLN A 92 32.15 40.45 -10.18
CA GLN A 92 32.69 39.31 -9.45
C GLN A 92 31.75 38.87 -8.33
N ASN A 93 31.19 39.81 -7.58
CA ASN A 93 30.22 39.51 -6.51
C ASN A 93 28.93 38.90 -7.08
N GLN A 94 28.40 39.44 -8.19
CA GLN A 94 27.23 38.85 -8.86
C GLN A 94 27.48 37.43 -9.36
N VAL A 95 28.68 37.15 -9.90
CA VAL A 95 29.07 35.79 -10.33
C VAL A 95 29.15 34.84 -9.14
N ASN A 96 29.66 35.30 -8.00
CA ASN A 96 29.71 34.50 -6.77
C ASN A 96 28.29 34.18 -6.26
N ASP A 97 27.39 35.15 -6.24
CA ASP A 97 26.00 34.97 -5.81
C ASP A 97 25.24 34.01 -6.72
N LEU A 98 25.40 34.15 -8.04
CA LEU A 98 24.82 33.22 -9.03
C LEU A 98 25.41 31.81 -8.90
N THR A 99 26.70 31.69 -8.59
CA THR A 99 27.34 30.40 -8.34
C THR A 99 26.74 29.72 -7.11
N ASN A 100 26.60 30.44 -6.00
CA ASN A 100 25.98 29.94 -4.78
C ASN A 100 24.52 29.51 -5.04
N THR A 101 23.75 30.32 -5.77
CA THR A 101 22.37 30.01 -6.13
C THR A 101 22.29 28.76 -7.01
N ARG A 102 23.17 28.63 -8.00
CA ARG A 102 23.25 27.46 -8.88
C ARG A 102 23.57 26.19 -8.09
N ASP A 103 24.48 26.26 -7.13
CA ASP A 103 24.83 25.11 -6.31
C ASP A 103 23.68 24.71 -5.37
N GLN A 104 22.97 25.69 -4.78
CA GLN A 104 21.76 25.42 -4.00
C GLN A 104 20.65 24.77 -4.84
N LEU A 105 20.39 25.28 -6.05
CA LEU A 105 19.39 24.69 -6.95
C LEU A 105 19.76 23.27 -7.37
N LYS A 106 21.05 22.99 -7.56
CA LYS A 106 21.53 21.64 -7.89
C LYS A 106 21.22 20.65 -6.77
N GLU A 107 21.43 21.06 -5.52
CA GLU A 107 21.09 20.24 -4.35
C GLU A 107 19.57 19.99 -4.25
N GLN A 108 18.77 21.05 -4.41
CA GLN A 108 17.30 20.93 -4.43
C GLN A 108 16.81 19.99 -5.53
N PHE A 109 17.43 20.04 -6.72
CA PHE A 109 17.09 19.14 -7.82
C PHE A 109 17.42 17.68 -7.49
N SER A 110 18.53 17.42 -6.80
CA SER A 110 18.89 16.06 -6.35
C SER A 110 17.80 15.48 -5.44
N ILE A 111 17.35 16.25 -4.45
CA ILE A 111 16.28 15.84 -3.52
C ILE A 111 14.99 15.50 -4.27
N VAL A 112 14.63 16.31 -5.28
CA VAL A 112 13.43 16.09 -6.09
C VAL A 112 13.57 14.84 -6.96
N VAL A 113 14.75 14.57 -7.53
CA VAL A 113 15.03 13.35 -8.29
C VAL A 113 14.89 12.11 -7.40
N ASP A 114 15.48 12.13 -6.21
CA ASP A 114 15.40 11.02 -5.25
C ASP A 114 13.95 10.77 -4.80
N SER A 115 13.21 11.84 -4.52
CA SER A 115 11.79 11.77 -4.15
C SER A 115 10.95 11.17 -5.28
N ARG A 116 11.23 11.53 -6.54
CA ARG A 116 10.55 10.96 -7.72
C ARG A 116 10.85 9.47 -7.87
N GLU A 117 12.08 9.05 -7.66
CA GLU A 117 12.45 7.63 -7.71
C GLU A 117 11.72 6.81 -6.64
N GLN A 118 11.67 7.33 -5.41
CA GLN A 118 10.92 6.71 -4.32
C GLN A 118 9.42 6.59 -4.63
N LEU A 119 8.80 7.67 -5.14
CA LEU A 119 7.39 7.65 -5.55
C LEU A 119 7.13 6.64 -6.67
N ASN A 120 8.03 6.53 -7.65
CA ASN A 120 7.91 5.53 -8.72
C ASN A 120 7.95 4.09 -8.18
N LYS A 121 8.81 3.82 -7.19
CA LYS A 121 8.87 2.51 -6.52
C LYS A 121 7.54 2.20 -5.82
N GLN A 122 7.02 3.15 -5.03
CA GLN A 122 5.72 3.00 -4.37
C GLN A 122 4.58 2.77 -5.38
N LEU A 123 4.59 3.48 -6.50
CA LEU A 123 3.59 3.31 -7.56
C LEU A 123 3.63 1.90 -8.18
N SER A 124 4.82 1.33 -8.36
CA SER A 124 4.99 -0.03 -8.86
C SER A 124 4.44 -1.08 -7.88
N GLU A 125 4.71 -0.91 -6.58
CA GLU A 125 4.21 -1.80 -5.52
C GLU A 125 2.67 -1.76 -5.43
N VAL A 126 2.07 -0.57 -5.48
CA VAL A 126 0.60 -0.40 -5.48
C VAL A 126 -0.01 -1.00 -6.75
N THR A 127 0.64 -0.81 -7.90
CA THR A 127 0.20 -1.41 -9.17
C THR A 127 0.20 -2.93 -9.11
N GLY A 128 1.27 -3.54 -8.58
CA GLY A 128 1.35 -4.99 -8.38
C GLY A 128 0.26 -5.51 -7.43
N SER A 129 0.04 -4.82 -6.31
CA SER A 129 -1.00 -5.19 -5.34
C SER A 129 -2.41 -5.11 -5.94
N ARG A 130 -2.70 -4.06 -6.73
CA ARG A 130 -3.97 -3.91 -7.45
C ARG A 130 -4.19 -5.07 -8.42
N ASP A 131 -3.17 -5.46 -9.17
CA ASP A 131 -3.31 -6.52 -10.17
C ASP A 131 -3.51 -7.90 -9.51
N GLN A 132 -2.89 -8.15 -8.34
CA GLN A 132 -3.18 -9.33 -7.52
C GLN A 132 -4.62 -9.33 -6.99
N LEU A 133 -5.11 -8.19 -6.49
CA LEU A 133 -6.50 -8.08 -6.03
C LEU A 133 -7.51 -8.32 -7.16
N ARG A 134 -7.22 -7.82 -8.37
CA ARG A 134 -8.04 -8.09 -9.56
C ARG A 134 -8.12 -9.58 -9.89
N LYS A 135 -7.02 -10.32 -9.78
CA LYS A 135 -7.02 -11.79 -9.97
C LYS A 135 -7.90 -12.49 -8.94
N ARG A 136 -7.75 -12.14 -7.66
CA ARG A 136 -8.58 -12.72 -6.57
C ARG A 136 -10.06 -12.41 -6.75
N ILE A 137 -10.41 -11.21 -7.21
CA ILE A 137 -11.80 -10.86 -7.50
C ILE A 137 -12.35 -11.73 -8.64
N ALA A 138 -11.59 -11.94 -9.71
CA ALA A 138 -12.02 -12.81 -10.81
C ALA A 138 -12.25 -14.25 -10.36
N GLU A 139 -11.35 -14.81 -9.56
CA GLU A 139 -11.48 -16.16 -8.98
C GLU A 139 -12.73 -16.28 -8.08
N LEU A 140 -12.98 -15.27 -7.24
CA LEU A 140 -14.17 -15.24 -6.37
C LEU A 140 -15.47 -15.12 -7.18
N THR A 141 -15.48 -14.34 -8.26
CA THR A 141 -16.62 -14.25 -9.17
C THR A 141 -16.94 -15.63 -9.77
N THR A 142 -15.93 -16.32 -10.31
CA THR A 142 -16.12 -17.68 -10.85
C THR A 142 -16.61 -18.67 -9.78
N SER A 143 -16.05 -18.61 -8.57
CA SER A 143 -16.52 -19.45 -7.47
C SER A 143 -17.97 -19.15 -7.08
N SER A 144 -18.38 -17.89 -7.11
CA SER A 144 -19.76 -17.49 -6.81
C SER A 144 -20.74 -17.99 -7.87
N GLU A 145 -20.37 -17.91 -9.15
CA GLU A 145 -21.17 -18.43 -10.26
C GLU A 145 -21.34 -19.95 -10.16
N GLN A 146 -20.27 -20.67 -9.81
CA GLN A 146 -20.31 -22.12 -9.60
C GLN A 146 -21.22 -22.49 -8.42
N LEU A 147 -21.12 -21.79 -7.30
CA LEU A 147 -21.98 -22.03 -6.14
C LEU A 147 -23.46 -21.75 -6.47
N GLN A 148 -23.74 -20.71 -7.25
CA GLN A 148 -25.11 -20.42 -7.70
C GLN A 148 -25.66 -21.56 -8.56
N SER A 149 -24.87 -22.09 -9.50
CA SER A 149 -25.27 -23.26 -10.29
C SER A 149 -25.55 -24.50 -9.42
N GLN A 150 -24.75 -24.73 -8.38
CA GLN A 150 -25.01 -25.82 -7.43
C GLN A 150 -26.32 -25.64 -6.66
N ILE A 151 -26.62 -24.40 -6.23
CA ILE A 151 -27.88 -24.07 -5.56
C ILE A 151 -29.08 -24.32 -6.47
N ASP A 152 -28.97 -23.97 -7.75
CA ASP A 152 -30.04 -24.18 -8.73
C ASP A 152 -30.31 -25.68 -8.95
N GLU A 153 -29.27 -26.51 -9.05
CA GLU A 153 -29.40 -27.97 -9.18
C GLU A 153 -29.98 -28.63 -7.93
N LEU A 154 -29.51 -28.24 -6.74
CA LEU A 154 -30.07 -28.73 -5.48
C LEU A 154 -31.54 -28.31 -5.32
N THR A 155 -31.89 -27.11 -5.78
CA THR A 155 -33.28 -26.63 -5.80
C THR A 155 -34.16 -27.48 -6.71
N LYS A 156 -33.67 -27.83 -7.91
CA LYS A 156 -34.38 -28.77 -8.81
C LYS A 156 -34.56 -30.14 -8.17
N SER A 157 -33.49 -30.71 -7.61
CA SER A 157 -33.54 -32.03 -6.95
C SER A 157 -34.52 -32.04 -5.77
N ARG A 158 -34.49 -31.02 -4.90
CA ARG A 158 -35.44 -30.85 -3.79
C ARG A 158 -36.89 -30.81 -4.30
N ASN A 159 -37.16 -30.06 -5.36
CA ASN A 159 -38.51 -29.94 -5.90
C ASN A 159 -39.01 -31.25 -6.52
N ALA A 160 -38.13 -32.01 -7.18
CA ALA A 160 -38.46 -33.33 -7.71
C ALA A 160 -38.83 -34.32 -6.60
N ILE A 161 -38.00 -34.39 -5.55
CA ILE A 161 -38.28 -35.23 -4.37
C ILE A 161 -39.58 -34.81 -3.69
N ALA A 162 -39.84 -33.50 -3.55
CA ALA A 162 -41.09 -33.02 -2.98
C ALA A 162 -42.33 -33.46 -3.80
N ALA A 163 -42.20 -33.58 -5.13
CA ALA A 163 -43.26 -34.12 -5.97
C ALA A 163 -43.43 -35.63 -5.79
N GLU A 164 -42.34 -36.40 -5.70
CA GLU A 164 -42.36 -37.84 -5.42
C GLU A 164 -43.00 -38.15 -4.05
N VAL A 165 -42.68 -37.36 -3.02
CA VAL A 165 -43.27 -37.49 -1.68
C VAL A 165 -44.79 -37.28 -1.72
N ARG A 166 -45.27 -36.29 -2.48
CA ARG A 166 -46.72 -36.07 -2.66
C ARG A 166 -47.39 -37.25 -3.33
N GLN A 167 -46.79 -37.79 -4.39
CA GLN A 167 -47.33 -38.98 -5.07
C GLN A 167 -47.36 -40.21 -4.15
N ALA A 168 -46.33 -40.40 -3.32
CA ALA A 168 -46.31 -41.48 -2.33
C ALA A 168 -47.38 -41.31 -1.24
N GLN A 169 -47.64 -40.07 -0.80
CA GLN A 169 -48.71 -39.76 0.15
C GLN A 169 -50.08 -40.07 -0.44
N GLU A 170 -50.36 -39.63 -1.67
CA GLU A 170 -51.62 -39.95 -2.37
C GLU A 170 -51.83 -41.45 -2.49
N ARG A 171 -50.79 -42.21 -2.84
CA ARG A 171 -50.86 -43.68 -2.93
C ARG A 171 -51.09 -44.35 -1.58
N ASN A 172 -50.51 -43.82 -0.51
CA ASN A 172 -50.77 -44.33 0.84
C ASN A 172 -52.22 -44.07 1.27
N ASP A 173 -52.77 -42.90 0.93
CA ASP A 173 -54.17 -42.57 1.21
C ASP A 173 -55.12 -43.52 0.45
N GLU A 174 -54.83 -43.81 -0.84
CA GLU A 174 -55.57 -44.79 -1.63
C GLU A 174 -55.52 -46.20 -1.01
N LEU A 175 -54.32 -46.65 -0.61
CA LEU A 175 -54.15 -47.96 0.03
C LEU A 175 -54.89 -48.04 1.38
N ALA A 176 -54.90 -46.96 2.16
CA ALA A 176 -55.65 -46.88 3.41
C ALA A 176 -57.17 -47.03 3.18
N ILE A 177 -57.69 -46.38 2.14
CA ILE A 177 -59.10 -46.52 1.72
C ILE A 177 -59.40 -47.97 1.30
N GLN A 178 -58.52 -48.59 0.50
CA GLN A 178 -58.68 -49.99 0.07
C GLN A 178 -58.66 -50.95 1.26
N LEU A 179 -57.73 -50.75 2.20
CA LEU A 179 -57.63 -51.57 3.42
C LEU A 179 -58.92 -51.47 4.25
N ALA A 180 -59.44 -50.27 4.45
CA ALA A 180 -60.70 -50.06 5.16
C ALA A 180 -61.89 -50.77 4.45
N ALA A 181 -61.92 -50.76 3.12
CA ALA A 181 -62.95 -51.46 2.34
C ALA A 181 -62.85 -52.99 2.49
N GLU A 182 -61.64 -53.56 2.44
CA GLU A 182 -61.43 -55.00 2.66
C GLU A 182 -61.75 -55.41 4.11
N MET A 183 -61.38 -54.60 5.11
CA MET A 183 -61.77 -54.84 6.50
C MET A 183 -63.29 -54.94 6.66
N LYS A 184 -64.05 -54.09 5.96
CA LYS A 184 -65.51 -54.16 5.96
C LYS A 184 -66.03 -55.47 5.37
N LYS A 185 -65.43 -55.96 4.28
CA LYS A 185 -65.78 -57.27 3.68
C LYS A 185 -65.46 -58.41 4.64
N VAL A 186 -64.30 -58.39 5.30
CA VAL A 186 -63.92 -59.40 6.30
C VAL A 186 -64.94 -59.44 7.44
N SER A 187 -65.35 -58.29 7.99
CA SER A 187 -66.40 -58.25 9.02
C SER A 187 -67.74 -58.78 8.51
N GLN A 188 -68.12 -58.48 7.26
CA GLN A 188 -69.34 -59.04 6.67
C GLN A 188 -69.28 -60.57 6.55
N LEU A 189 -68.16 -61.10 6.09
CA LEU A 189 -67.93 -62.55 5.99
C LEU A 189 -67.88 -63.21 7.37
N GLN A 190 -67.22 -62.61 8.36
CA GLN A 190 -67.21 -63.09 9.74
C GLN A 190 -68.62 -63.16 10.31
N ASN A 191 -69.43 -62.11 10.12
CA ASN A 191 -70.82 -62.11 10.56
C ASN A 191 -71.63 -63.25 9.90
N GLN A 192 -71.43 -63.51 8.60
CA GLN A 192 -72.05 -64.63 7.90
C GLN A 192 -71.63 -65.98 8.51
N LEU A 193 -70.33 -66.20 8.73
CA LEU A 193 -69.79 -67.41 9.37
C LEU A 193 -70.34 -67.60 10.79
N THR A 194 -70.45 -66.55 11.60
CA THR A 194 -71.05 -66.67 12.94
C THR A 194 -72.53 -67.00 12.90
N VAL A 195 -73.30 -66.51 11.91
CA VAL A 195 -74.71 -66.89 11.73
C VAL A 195 -74.83 -68.35 11.28
N THR A 196 -73.99 -68.81 10.36
CA THR A 196 -73.97 -70.20 9.89
C THR A 196 -73.48 -71.19 10.96
N ASN A 197 -72.58 -70.78 11.85
CA ASN A 197 -72.12 -71.59 12.99
C ASN A 197 -73.05 -71.50 14.22
N LYS A 198 -73.91 -70.48 14.32
CA LYS A 198 -74.94 -70.36 15.38
C LYS A 198 -76.06 -71.39 15.24
N ASP A 199 -76.17 -71.99 14.07
CA ASP A 199 -76.99 -73.18 13.87
C ASP A 199 -76.35 -74.44 14.48
N GLU A 200 -75.11 -74.39 15.01
CA GLU A 200 -74.44 -75.57 15.60
C GLU A 200 -73.74 -75.46 17.00
N GLN A 201 -73.15 -74.36 17.53
CA GLN A 201 -72.67 -74.37 18.95
C GLN A 201 -72.18 -73.02 19.58
N SER A 202 -72.13 -72.99 20.92
CA SER A 202 -71.98 -71.86 21.89
C SER A 202 -70.70 -71.00 21.85
N GLU A 203 -70.84 -69.73 22.27
CA GLU A 203 -69.86 -68.62 22.27
C GLU A 203 -68.89 -68.60 23.48
N GLU A 204 -67.58 -68.46 23.24
CA GLU A 204 -66.60 -67.90 24.19
C GLU A 204 -65.47 -67.21 23.41
N THR A 205 -65.38 -65.87 23.44
CA THR A 205 -64.37 -65.10 22.70
C THR A 205 -63.32 -64.51 23.66
N ARG A 206 -62.05 -64.91 23.48
CA ARG A 206 -60.87 -64.22 24.03
C ARG A 206 -60.30 -63.28 22.97
N THR A 207 -60.11 -62.01 23.31
CA THR A 207 -59.47 -61.02 22.44
C THR A 207 -57.97 -61.23 22.38
N VAL A 208 -57.42 -61.52 21.19
CA VAL A 208 -55.98 -61.57 20.92
C VAL A 208 -55.54 -60.17 20.47
N GLU A 209 -54.71 -59.49 21.27
CA GLU A 209 -54.10 -58.21 20.91
C GLU A 209 -52.80 -58.47 20.13
N VAL A 210 -52.79 -58.15 18.83
CA VAL A 210 -51.60 -58.30 17.99
C VAL A 210 -50.73 -57.06 18.17
N VAL A 211 -49.59 -57.23 18.85
CA VAL A 211 -48.57 -56.18 19.01
C VAL A 211 -47.58 -56.26 17.84
N GLY A 212 -47.26 -55.13 17.19
CA GLY A 212 -46.26 -55.06 16.10
C GLY A 212 -44.81 -54.94 16.62
N TYR A 213 -43.81 -55.24 15.79
CA TYR A 213 -42.39 -55.12 16.16
C TYR A 213 -41.98 -53.65 16.47
N PRO A 214 -40.94 -53.42 17.29
CA PRO A 214 -40.39 -52.09 17.52
C PRO A 214 -39.84 -51.47 16.23
N SER A 215 -40.00 -50.16 16.03
CA SER A 215 -39.51 -49.45 14.84
C SER A 215 -38.48 -48.40 15.23
N ILE A 216 -37.27 -48.49 14.65
CA ILE A 216 -36.22 -47.48 14.81
C ILE A 216 -36.32 -46.54 13.61
N HIS A 217 -36.73 -45.29 13.85
CA HIS A 217 -36.92 -44.31 12.79
C HIS A 217 -35.63 -43.55 12.47
N SER A 218 -34.78 -43.33 13.48
CA SER A 218 -33.45 -42.73 13.29
C SER A 218 -32.47 -43.14 14.39
N PHE A 219 -31.20 -43.30 13.99
CA PHE A 219 -30.07 -43.46 14.89
C PHE A 219 -28.81 -42.82 14.29
N ASP A 220 -28.56 -41.58 14.66
CA ASP A 220 -27.58 -40.70 14.00
C ASP A 220 -26.52 -40.16 14.95
N THR A 221 -25.43 -39.66 14.36
CA THR A 221 -24.31 -39.02 15.07
C THR A 221 -24.01 -37.67 14.44
N SER A 222 -23.74 -36.64 15.26
CA SER A 222 -23.34 -35.30 14.77
C SER A 222 -22.01 -35.30 14.01
N ARG A 223 -21.13 -36.26 14.32
CA ARG A 223 -19.81 -36.46 13.73
C ARG A 223 -19.52 -37.96 13.64
N SER A 224 -19.28 -38.46 12.44
CA SER A 224 -18.83 -39.84 12.21
C SER A 224 -17.32 -40.02 12.36
N GLN A 225 -16.56 -38.92 12.35
CA GLN A 225 -15.11 -38.89 12.57
C GLN A 225 -14.75 -37.82 13.60
N ILE A 226 -13.93 -38.17 14.58
CA ILE A 226 -13.47 -37.29 15.66
C ILE A 226 -11.99 -37.53 15.93
N LYS A 227 -11.28 -36.58 16.54
CA LYS A 227 -9.94 -36.82 17.10
C LYS A 227 -10.03 -37.31 18.55
N ALA A 228 -8.99 -37.99 19.03
CA ALA A 228 -8.91 -38.37 20.45
C ALA A 228 -9.13 -37.15 21.37
N GLY A 229 -10.07 -37.27 22.32
CA GLY A 229 -10.47 -36.19 23.23
C GLY A 229 -11.61 -35.28 22.72
N GLN A 230 -12.08 -35.48 21.49
CA GLN A 230 -13.29 -34.81 20.99
C GLN A 230 -14.55 -35.63 21.30
N SER A 231 -15.71 -35.00 21.12
CA SER A 231 -17.02 -35.63 21.34
C SER A 231 -17.94 -35.53 20.13
N SER A 232 -18.87 -36.48 20.05
CA SER A 232 -20.00 -36.48 19.13
C SER A 232 -21.30 -36.72 19.88
N THR A 233 -22.40 -36.16 19.39
CA THR A 233 -23.75 -36.39 19.93
C THR A 233 -24.46 -37.45 19.11
N LEU A 234 -24.91 -38.52 19.78
CA LEU A 234 -25.87 -39.49 19.25
C LEU A 234 -27.29 -38.96 19.43
N THR A 235 -28.15 -39.14 18.43
CA THR A 235 -29.58 -38.78 18.47
C THR A 235 -30.40 -39.95 17.94
N TRP A 236 -31.52 -40.26 18.59
CA TRP A 236 -32.35 -41.41 18.23
C TRP A 236 -33.84 -41.16 18.38
N TRP A 237 -34.63 -41.88 17.59
CA TRP A 237 -36.09 -41.96 17.70
C TRP A 237 -36.59 -43.38 17.41
N VAL A 238 -37.35 -43.94 18.34
CA VAL A 238 -37.90 -45.31 18.32
C VAL A 238 -39.37 -45.29 18.70
N SER A 239 -40.20 -46.15 18.09
CA SER A 239 -41.60 -46.37 18.44
C SER A 239 -41.90 -47.86 18.68
N ASN A 240 -43.02 -48.15 19.35
CA ASN A 240 -43.47 -49.52 19.69
C ASN A 240 -42.45 -50.37 20.47
N ALA A 241 -41.59 -49.76 21.28
CA ALA A 241 -40.65 -50.46 22.15
C ALA A 241 -41.07 -50.36 23.61
N ASP A 242 -41.02 -51.47 24.34
CA ASP A 242 -41.17 -51.52 25.80
C ASP A 242 -39.86 -51.16 26.50
N GLU A 243 -38.71 -51.53 25.91
CA GLU A 243 -37.38 -51.23 26.41
C GLU A 243 -36.43 -50.87 25.27
N ILE A 244 -35.56 -49.88 25.50
CA ILE A 244 -34.55 -49.40 24.54
C ILE A 244 -33.21 -49.26 25.25
N ARG A 245 -32.15 -49.84 24.69
CA ARG A 245 -30.78 -49.71 25.22
C ARG A 245 -29.79 -49.36 24.12
N ILE A 246 -28.73 -48.64 24.49
CA ILE A 246 -27.61 -48.33 23.61
C ILE A 246 -26.31 -48.87 24.21
N GLU A 247 -25.58 -49.65 23.42
CA GLU A 247 -24.31 -50.27 23.78
C GLU A 247 -23.20 -49.80 22.82
N PRO A 248 -21.93 -49.65 23.25
CA PRO A 248 -21.44 -49.84 24.63
C PRO A 248 -21.65 -48.59 25.52
N GLY A 249 -21.79 -48.82 26.82
CA GLY A 249 -21.59 -47.81 27.87
C GLY A 249 -22.70 -46.77 28.09
N ILE A 250 -23.81 -46.80 27.32
CA ILE A 250 -24.92 -45.87 27.51
C ILE A 250 -26.03 -46.47 28.38
N GLY A 251 -26.42 -47.72 28.13
CA GLY A 251 -27.49 -48.40 28.86
C GLY A 251 -28.89 -48.04 28.36
N THR A 252 -29.90 -48.21 29.22
CA THR A 252 -31.31 -47.98 28.90
C THR A 252 -31.61 -46.50 28.67
N VAL A 253 -32.41 -46.19 27.66
CA VAL A 253 -32.78 -44.83 27.22
C VAL A 253 -34.27 -44.71 26.88
N SER A 254 -34.77 -43.49 26.75
CA SER A 254 -36.14 -43.20 26.29
C SER A 254 -36.30 -43.36 24.77
N SER A 255 -37.56 -43.40 24.31
CA SER A 255 -37.95 -43.51 22.89
C SER A 255 -37.49 -42.36 21.99
N LEU A 256 -37.26 -41.19 22.54
CA LEU A 256 -36.65 -40.05 21.86
C LEU A 256 -35.57 -39.47 22.76
N GLY A 257 -34.39 -39.18 22.21
CA GLY A 257 -33.31 -38.62 23.01
C GLY A 257 -32.05 -38.27 22.23
N SER A 258 -31.12 -37.63 22.94
CA SER A 258 -29.75 -37.44 22.48
C SER A 258 -28.77 -37.60 23.63
N LYS A 259 -27.54 -38.02 23.32
CA LYS A 259 -26.45 -38.17 24.30
C LYS A 259 -25.10 -37.89 23.65
N THR A 260 -24.31 -37.05 24.31
CA THR A 260 -22.93 -36.79 23.91
C THR A 260 -22.02 -37.91 24.40
N VAL A 261 -21.21 -38.43 23.48
CA VAL A 261 -20.21 -39.48 23.70
C VAL A 261 -18.83 -38.99 23.25
N GLY A 262 -17.78 -39.44 23.93
CA GLY A 262 -16.39 -39.13 23.59
C GLY A 262 -15.54 -40.40 23.57
N PRO A 263 -15.71 -41.29 22.57
CA PRO A 263 -14.95 -42.53 22.52
C PRO A 263 -13.45 -42.24 22.30
N SER A 264 -12.58 -42.95 23.03
CA SER A 264 -11.11 -42.82 22.92
C SER A 264 -10.52 -43.64 21.76
N THR A 265 -11.28 -44.59 21.24
CA THR A 265 -10.95 -45.43 20.08
C THR A 265 -12.19 -45.56 19.20
N THR A 266 -12.01 -45.87 17.92
CA THR A 266 -13.13 -46.10 17.00
C THR A 266 -14.14 -47.07 17.60
N THR A 267 -15.37 -46.60 17.81
CA THR A 267 -16.42 -47.32 18.54
C THR A 267 -17.69 -47.39 17.69
N THR A 268 -18.29 -48.58 17.63
CA THR A 268 -19.61 -48.79 17.02
C THR A 268 -20.66 -48.86 18.12
N TYR A 269 -21.57 -47.89 18.13
CA TYR A 269 -22.75 -47.90 19.00
C TYR A 269 -23.87 -48.70 18.35
N THR A 270 -24.61 -49.46 19.14
CA THR A 270 -25.78 -50.26 18.72
C THR A 270 -26.97 -49.87 19.57
N ILE A 271 -28.06 -49.44 18.94
CA ILE A 271 -29.35 -49.24 19.60
C ILE A 271 -30.19 -50.51 19.45
N ILE A 272 -30.84 -50.93 20.53
CA ILE A 272 -31.62 -52.16 20.60
C ILE A 272 -32.95 -51.83 21.25
N ALA A 273 -34.03 -52.09 20.52
CA ALA A 273 -35.41 -51.85 20.95
C ALA A 273 -36.17 -53.18 21.04
N THR A 274 -36.82 -53.45 22.16
CA THR A 274 -37.51 -54.72 22.42
C THR A 274 -38.96 -54.50 22.87
N ASN A 275 -39.84 -55.39 22.44
CA ASN A 275 -41.21 -55.52 22.97
C ASN A 275 -41.65 -56.99 22.93
N LYS A 276 -42.92 -57.26 23.30
CA LYS A 276 -43.50 -58.62 23.26
C LYS A 276 -43.51 -59.28 21.87
N ALA A 277 -43.45 -58.51 20.78
CA ALA A 277 -43.43 -59.01 19.42
C ALA A 277 -42.02 -59.37 18.93
N GLY A 278 -40.97 -58.74 19.47
CA GLY A 278 -39.58 -59.06 19.16
C GLY A 278 -38.61 -57.89 19.38
N GLU A 279 -37.52 -57.88 18.61
CA GLU A 279 -36.41 -56.96 18.77
C GLU A 279 -36.01 -56.32 17.42
N SER A 280 -35.69 -55.03 17.44
CA SER A 280 -35.11 -54.27 16.32
C SER A 280 -33.77 -53.66 16.74
N ARG A 281 -32.78 -53.66 15.84
CA ARG A 281 -31.43 -53.14 16.09
C ARG A 281 -30.91 -52.27 14.96
N GLU A 282 -30.15 -51.24 15.30
CA GLU A 282 -29.40 -50.42 14.34
C GLU A 282 -28.02 -50.06 14.91
N THR A 283 -27.04 -49.79 14.04
CA THR A 283 -25.66 -49.49 14.45
C THR A 283 -25.15 -48.17 13.86
N ARG A 284 -24.27 -47.49 14.61
CA ARG A 284 -23.60 -46.26 14.19
C ARG A 284 -22.14 -46.26 14.61
N ARG A 285 -21.24 -46.11 13.65
CA ARG A 285 -19.79 -46.10 13.87
C ARG A 285 -19.27 -44.66 14.00
N ILE A 286 -18.47 -44.41 15.02
CA ILE A 286 -17.70 -43.18 15.20
C ILE A 286 -16.21 -43.55 15.14
N GLU A 287 -15.51 -43.03 14.15
CA GLU A 287 -14.08 -43.24 13.92
C GLU A 287 -13.24 -42.21 14.69
N VAL A 288 -12.20 -42.68 15.38
CA VAL A 288 -11.25 -41.83 16.10
C VAL A 288 -9.95 -41.79 15.31
N ASN A 289 -9.65 -40.61 14.76
CA ASN A 289 -8.47 -40.30 13.94
C ASN A 289 -7.32 -39.68 14.74
#